data_AF-A0A1A8PZN5-F1
#
_entry.id   AF-A0A1A8PZN5-F1
#
_cell.length_a   1.000
_cell.length_b   1.000
_cell.length_c   1.000
_cell.angle_alpha   90.00
_cell.angle_beta   90.00
_cell.angle_gamma   90.00
#
_symmetry.space_group_name_H-M   'P 1'
#
loop_
_entity.id
_entity.type
_entity.pdbx_description
1 polymer ?
#
loop_
_entity_poly.entity_id
_entity_poly.type
_entity_poly.pdbx_seq_one_letter_code
_entity_poly.pdbx_strand_id
1 'polypeptide(L)'
;TQSTPQPVQPAPTCVTAPPGASVISQEMQENVKKCKNFLATLIKLASHNSPFPETSKNVKALVQDLLDAKIEPEEFTSRLQTELKSSPQPYLV
;
A
#
# COMPACT_ATOMS: atom_id res chain seq x y z
N THR A 1 -50.86 -20.80 26.75
CA THR A 1 -50.61 -20.13 25.46
C THR A 1 -49.41 -19.23 25.69
N GLN A 2 -48.32 -19.20 24.92
CA GLN A 2 -48.03 -19.58 23.55
C GLN A 2 -46.50 -19.67 23.43
N SER A 3 -46.02 -20.73 22.80
CA SER A 3 -44.62 -20.96 22.45
C SER A 3 -44.24 -20.15 21.20
N THR A 4 -43.00 -19.66 21.12
CA THR A 4 -42.39 -19.20 19.86
C THR A 4 -40.96 -19.73 19.73
N PRO A 5 -40.57 -20.29 18.56
CA PRO A 5 -39.33 -21.05 18.38
C PRO A 5 -38.11 -20.21 17.96
N GLN A 6 -36.94 -20.79 18.23
CA GLN A 6 -35.59 -20.31 17.94
C GLN A 6 -35.27 -20.34 16.42
N PRO A 7 -34.39 -19.46 15.92
CA PRO A 7 -33.75 -19.65 14.63
C PRO A 7 -32.53 -20.58 14.74
N VAL A 8 -32.59 -21.69 14.00
CA VAL A 8 -31.47 -22.62 13.75
C VAL A 8 -30.39 -21.93 12.91
N GLN A 9 -29.19 -21.78 13.47
CA GLN A 9 -28.00 -21.38 12.71
C GLN A 9 -27.35 -22.61 12.06
N PRO A 10 -26.99 -22.56 10.76
CA PRO A 10 -26.21 -23.61 10.13
C PRO A 10 -24.75 -23.57 10.59
N ALA A 11 -24.22 -24.74 10.95
CA ALA A 11 -22.83 -24.95 11.34
C ALA A 11 -21.86 -24.64 10.18
N PRO A 12 -20.71 -24.01 10.43
CA PRO A 12 -19.66 -23.91 9.42
C PRO A 12 -18.94 -25.25 9.30
N THR A 13 -19.01 -25.84 8.10
CA THR A 13 -18.18 -26.97 7.67
C THR A 13 -16.71 -26.55 7.68
N CYS A 14 -15.93 -27.22 8.53
CA CYS A 14 -14.47 -27.11 8.55
C CYS A 14 -13.91 -27.62 7.21
N VAL A 15 -13.33 -26.73 6.42
CA VAL A 15 -12.53 -27.10 5.25
C VAL A 15 -11.07 -27.19 5.68
N THR A 16 -10.57 -28.42 5.78
CA THR A 16 -9.15 -28.73 5.91
C THR A 16 -8.41 -28.29 4.64
N ALA A 17 -7.56 -27.27 4.75
CA ALA A 17 -6.64 -26.85 3.68
C ALA A 17 -5.22 -27.41 3.93
N PRO A 18 -4.50 -27.86 2.89
CA PRO A 18 -3.13 -28.37 3.01
C PRO A 18 -2.10 -27.25 3.31
N PRO A 19 -1.00 -27.55 4.03
CA PRO A 19 0.02 -26.56 4.36
C PRO A 19 1.00 -26.38 3.19
N GLY A 20 1.09 -25.19 2.61
CA GLY A 20 2.22 -24.87 1.72
C GLY A 20 2.02 -23.83 0.61
N ALA A 21 0.81 -23.35 0.35
CA ALA A 21 0.60 -22.23 -0.58
C ALA A 21 0.40 -20.94 0.23
N SER A 22 1.28 -19.95 0.06
CA SER A 22 1.07 -18.61 0.63
C SER A 22 -0.24 -18.05 0.06
N VAL A 23 -1.28 -18.05 0.88
CA VAL A 23 -2.60 -17.49 0.53
C VAL A 23 -2.49 -15.98 0.59
N ILE A 24 -1.81 -15.38 -0.40
CA ILE A 24 -1.86 -13.93 -0.58
C ILE A 24 -3.29 -13.61 -1.00
N SER A 25 -4.05 -12.97 -0.10
CA SER A 25 -5.40 -12.49 -0.39
C SER A 25 -5.40 -11.61 -1.63
N GLN A 26 -6.47 -11.66 -2.43
CA GLN A 26 -6.63 -10.84 -3.63
C GLN A 26 -6.38 -9.34 -3.34
N GLU A 27 -6.85 -8.87 -2.19
CA GLU A 27 -6.61 -7.51 -1.69
C GLU A 27 -5.11 -7.16 -1.57
N MET A 28 -4.30 -8.09 -1.07
CA MET A 28 -2.86 -7.87 -0.92
C MET A 28 -2.17 -7.78 -2.29
N GLN A 29 -2.54 -8.59 -3.28
CA GLN A 29 -2.03 -8.43 -4.65
C GLN A 29 -2.44 -7.08 -5.26
N GLU A 30 -3.66 -6.63 -5.00
CA GLU A 30 -4.12 -5.32 -5.46
C GLU A 30 -3.35 -4.17 -4.79
N ASN A 31 -3.08 -4.27 -3.50
CA ASN A 31 -2.29 -3.27 -2.76
C ASN A 31 -0.84 -3.23 -3.26
N VAL A 32 -0.22 -4.38 -3.56
CA VAL A 32 1.11 -4.42 -4.18
C VAL A 32 1.08 -3.74 -5.57
N LYS A 33 0.05 -4.01 -6.38
CA LYS A 33 -0.11 -3.37 -7.70
C LYS A 33 -0.28 -1.86 -7.59
N LYS A 34 -1.12 -1.39 -6.66
CA LYS A 34 -1.36 0.04 -6.38
C LYS A 34 -0.07 0.71 -5.89
N CYS A 35 0.63 0.10 -4.94
CA CYS A 35 1.89 0.60 -4.41
C CYS A 35 2.94 0.76 -5.53
N LYS A 36 3.14 -0.28 -6.36
CA LYS A 36 4.05 -0.20 -7.51
C LYS A 36 3.68 0.93 -8.48
N ASN A 37 2.38 1.07 -8.80
CA ASN A 37 1.92 2.10 -9.71
C ASN A 37 2.07 3.51 -9.11
N PHE A 38 1.79 3.66 -7.83
CA PHE A 38 1.97 4.90 -7.09
C PHE A 38 3.44 5.35 -7.13
N LEU A 39 4.39 4.49 -6.73
CA LEU A 39 5.81 4.81 -6.73
C LEU A 39 6.33 5.13 -8.14
N ALA A 40 5.90 4.36 -9.16
CA ALA A 40 6.26 4.64 -10.55
C ALA A 40 5.72 6.00 -11.04
N THR A 41 4.51 6.37 -10.60
CA THR A 41 3.89 7.64 -10.93
C THR A 41 4.63 8.81 -10.28
N LEU A 42 5.09 8.68 -9.03
CA LEU A 42 5.93 9.70 -8.39
C LEU A 42 7.21 9.99 -9.20
N ILE A 43 7.93 8.94 -9.60
CA ILE A 43 9.16 9.08 -10.39
C ILE A 43 8.85 9.73 -11.75
N LYS A 44 7.77 9.30 -12.41
CA LYS A 44 7.36 9.87 -13.71
C LYS A 44 7.00 11.35 -13.58
N LEU A 45 6.21 11.71 -12.57
CA LEU A 45 5.79 13.10 -12.35
C LEU A 45 6.98 13.98 -12.03
N ALA A 46 7.88 13.55 -11.15
CA ALA A 46 9.09 14.30 -10.81
C ALA A 46 10.03 14.49 -12.01
N SER A 47 10.09 13.53 -12.92
CA SER A 47 10.93 13.61 -14.13
C SER A 47 10.37 14.52 -15.22
N HIS A 48 9.04 14.71 -15.31
CA HIS A 48 8.41 15.50 -16.36
C HIS A 48 7.89 16.87 -15.90
N ASN A 49 7.54 17.02 -14.62
CA ASN A 49 6.91 18.24 -14.11
C ASN A 49 7.85 19.10 -13.26
N SER A 50 9.02 18.59 -12.86
CA SER A 50 10.01 19.43 -12.19
C SER A 50 10.91 20.13 -13.20
N PRO A 51 11.06 21.47 -13.14
CA PRO A 51 12.06 22.18 -13.92
C PRO A 51 13.50 21.87 -13.47
N PHE A 52 13.67 21.20 -12.32
CA PHE A 52 14.97 20.87 -11.75
C PHE A 52 15.26 19.37 -11.86
N PRO A 53 16.37 18.98 -12.53
CA PRO A 53 16.74 17.56 -12.67
C PRO A 53 17.00 16.89 -11.32
N GLU A 54 17.41 17.68 -10.31
CA GLU A 54 17.65 17.22 -8.95
C GLU A 54 16.40 16.63 -8.28
N THR A 55 15.21 17.21 -8.50
CA THR A 55 13.96 16.68 -7.92
C THR A 55 13.70 15.24 -8.35
N SER A 56 13.89 14.94 -9.65
CA SER A 56 13.72 13.58 -10.15
C SER A 56 14.72 12.59 -9.55
N LYS A 57 15.94 13.04 -9.26
CA LYS A 57 17.00 12.24 -8.64
C LYS A 57 16.66 11.97 -7.16
N ASN A 58 16.25 12.98 -6.43
CA ASN A 58 15.88 12.88 -5.02
C ASN A 58 14.67 11.96 -4.83
N VAL A 59 13.62 12.09 -5.66
CA VAL A 59 12.46 11.20 -5.60
C VAL A 59 12.84 9.74 -5.89
N LYS A 60 13.72 9.50 -6.87
CA LYS A 60 14.23 8.13 -7.12
C LYS A 60 15.00 7.59 -5.92
N ALA A 61 15.86 8.41 -5.30
CA ALA A 61 16.62 8.01 -4.11
C ALA A 61 15.68 7.65 -2.95
N LEU A 62 14.68 8.50 -2.65
CA LEU A 62 13.68 8.24 -1.61
C LEU A 62 12.92 6.92 -1.85
N VAL A 63 12.50 6.66 -3.09
CA VAL A 63 11.81 5.39 -3.43
C VAL A 63 12.75 4.20 -3.26
N GLN A 64 14.04 4.33 -3.62
CA GLN A 64 15.02 3.27 -3.42
C GLN A 64 15.27 3.02 -1.94
N ASP A 65 15.48 4.07 -1.14
CA ASP A 65 15.72 3.95 0.30
C ASP A 65 14.53 3.29 1.02
N LEU A 66 13.29 3.56 0.58
CA LEU A 66 12.09 2.87 1.08
C LEU A 66 12.10 1.38 0.75
N LEU A 67 12.44 1.02 -0.50
CA LEU A 67 12.46 -0.38 -0.96
C LEU A 67 13.61 -1.20 -0.36
N ASP A 68 14.75 -0.55 -0.10
CA ASP A 68 15.90 -1.12 0.61
C ASP A 68 15.69 -1.16 2.14
N ALA A 69 14.55 -0.68 2.65
CA ALA A 69 14.25 -0.54 4.08
C ALA A 69 15.29 0.29 4.85
N LYS A 70 15.91 1.28 4.20
CA LYS A 70 16.82 2.25 4.83
C LYS A 70 16.06 3.36 5.55
N ILE A 71 14.82 3.61 5.12
CA ILE A 71 13.91 4.59 5.73
C ILE A 71 12.53 3.97 5.93
N GLU A 72 11.87 4.35 7.02
CA GLU A 72 10.50 3.93 7.32
C GLU A 72 9.48 4.66 6.42
N PRO A 73 8.27 4.11 6.22
CA PRO A 73 7.21 4.73 5.41
C PRO A 73 6.87 6.17 5.84
N GLU A 74 6.82 6.45 7.14
CA GLU A 74 6.58 7.77 7.71
C GLU A 74 7.67 8.77 7.29
N GLU A 75 8.93 8.35 7.31
CA GLU A 75 10.04 9.19 6.90
C GLU A 75 10.02 9.45 5.39
N PHE A 76 9.77 8.40 4.60
CA PHE A 76 9.61 8.52 3.15
C PHE A 76 8.54 9.56 2.79
N THR A 77 7.36 9.48 3.38
CA THR A 77 6.26 10.39 3.07
C THR A 77 6.54 11.83 3.49
N SER A 78 7.23 12.05 4.61
CA SER A 78 7.64 13.38 5.07
C SER A 78 8.67 14.03 4.14
N ARG A 79 9.72 13.29 3.76
CA ARG A 79 10.76 13.78 2.83
C ARG A 79 10.20 14.00 1.42
N LEU A 80 9.32 13.11 0.95
CA LEU A 80 8.65 13.24 -0.34
C LEU A 80 7.77 14.50 -0.39
N GLN A 81 7.03 14.79 0.68
CA GLN A 81 6.21 16.01 0.77
C GLN A 81 7.05 17.27 0.62
N THR A 82 8.20 17.31 1.30
CA THR A 82 9.15 18.43 1.24
C THR A 82 9.75 18.59 -0.16
N GLU A 83 10.24 17.49 -0.75
CA GLU A 83 10.86 17.48 -2.09
C GLU A 83 9.89 17.95 -3.18
N LEU A 84 8.62 17.53 -3.10
CA LEU A 84 7.59 17.87 -4.07
C LEU A 84 6.76 19.11 -3.70
N LYS A 85 7.04 19.74 -2.57
CA LYS A 85 6.25 20.86 -2.00
C LYS A 85 4.75 20.57 -1.98
N SER A 86 4.39 19.36 -1.57
CA SER A 86 3.01 18.86 -1.56
C SER A 86 2.42 18.86 -0.16
N SER A 87 1.09 18.82 -0.09
CA SER A 87 0.33 18.67 1.17
C SER A 87 0.39 17.23 1.69
N PRO A 88 0.23 17.01 3.01
CA PRO A 88 0.05 15.67 3.57
C PRO A 88 -1.10 14.91 2.92
N GLN A 89 -0.89 13.60 2.73
CA GLN A 89 -1.88 12.67 2.15
C GLN A 89 -2.43 11.74 3.23
N PRO A 90 -3.74 11.80 3.55
CA PRO A 90 -4.33 11.10 4.70
C PRO A 90 -4.26 9.57 4.68
N TYR A 91 -4.02 8.96 3.52
CA TYR A 91 -4.10 7.50 3.32
C TYR A 91 -2.82 6.90 2.73
N LEU A 92 -1.70 7.62 2.84
CA LEU A 92 -0.45 7.24 2.19
C LEU A 92 0.54 6.53 3.14
N VAL A 93 0.34 6.65 4.44
CA VAL A 93 1.11 5.95 5.48
C VAL A 93 0.30 4.78 6.00
#